data_AF-A0A2A8V389-F1
#
_entry.id   AF-A0A2A8V389-F1
#
_cell.length_a   1.000
_cell.length_b   1.000
_cell.length_c   1.000
_cell.angle_alpha   90.00
_cell.angle_beta   90.00
_cell.angle_gamma   90.00
#
_symmetry.space_group_name_H-M   'P 1'
#
loop_
_entity.id
_entity.type
_entity.pdbx_description
1 polymer ?
#
loop_
_entity_poly.entity_id
_entity_poly.type
_entity_poly.pdbx_seq_one_letter_code
_entity_poly.pdbx_strand_id
1 'polypeptide(L)'
;MGYPKAYVDFLMYFHGNRDYFECHEVLEEYWKEADPKNRTSHWVGLIQLAVGFYHYRRGNLAGAERTLNKALKNIEKNQKAMVRLGIDAGKLQEMLLDTARHISQGQPYHSINIPLTDDSLIEKVQSRCEENGYSWCSPSDLANSELIHRHSLRDRSGVIAERNDALRKKRG
;
A
#
# COMPACT_ATOMS: atom_id res chain seq x y z
N MET A 1 12.68 9.86 18.05
CA MET A 1 13.00 9.08 16.83
C MET A 1 11.88 9.32 15.85
N GLY A 2 12.18 9.75 14.63
CA GLY A 2 11.17 10.10 13.64
C GLY A 2 10.81 8.93 12.72
N TYR A 3 9.61 8.99 12.13
CA TYR A 3 9.18 8.06 11.10
C TYR A 3 9.93 8.28 9.78
N PRO A 4 10.29 7.20 9.04
CA PRO A 4 10.89 7.31 7.71
C PRO A 4 9.98 8.11 6.77
N LYS A 5 10.58 8.95 5.92
CA LYS A 5 9.82 9.76 4.94
C LYS A 5 8.93 8.88 4.05
N ALA A 6 9.48 7.77 3.53
CA ALA A 6 8.76 6.83 2.69
C ALA A 6 7.52 6.23 3.38
N TYR A 7 7.58 6.00 4.69
CA TYR A 7 6.42 5.52 5.45
C TYR A 7 5.34 6.60 5.60
N VAL A 8 5.74 7.86 5.86
CA VAL A 8 4.79 8.98 5.90
C VAL A 8 4.14 9.21 4.54
N ASP A 9 4.91 9.18 3.45
CA ASP A 9 4.37 9.29 2.09
C ASP A 9 3.44 8.11 1.75
N PHE A 10 3.78 6.88 2.15
CA PHE A 10 2.88 5.72 2.04
C PHE A 10 1.53 5.98 2.72
N LEU A 11 1.53 6.47 3.97
CA LEU A 11 0.29 6.75 4.69
C LEU A 11 -0.51 7.89 4.05
N MET A 12 0.18 8.92 3.54
CA MET A 12 -0.44 10.03 2.81
C MET A 12 -1.17 9.51 1.56
N TYR A 13 -0.52 8.68 0.74
CA TYR A 13 -1.17 8.09 -0.43
C TYR A 13 -2.31 7.14 -0.03
N PHE A 14 -2.11 6.34 1.02
CA PHE A 14 -3.11 5.37 1.45
C PHE A 14 -4.38 6.03 1.98
N HIS A 15 -4.29 7.17 2.68
CA HIS A 15 -5.43 7.84 3.32
C HIS A 15 -5.95 9.05 2.55
N GLY A 16 -5.06 9.80 1.89
CA GLY A 16 -5.38 11.05 1.21
C GLY A 16 -6.05 10.83 -0.13
N ASN A 17 -5.27 10.38 -1.12
CA ASN A 17 -5.75 10.22 -2.51
C ASN A 17 -6.05 8.77 -2.91
N ARG A 18 -5.85 7.81 -1.99
CA ARG A 18 -6.00 6.36 -2.23
C ARG A 18 -5.12 5.83 -3.35
N ASP A 19 -3.96 6.45 -3.62
CA ASP A 19 -3.06 5.94 -4.64
C ASP A 19 -2.27 4.73 -4.14
N TYR A 20 -2.90 3.56 -4.21
CA TYR A 20 -2.31 2.29 -3.83
C TYR A 20 -1.11 1.88 -4.69
N PHE A 21 -0.96 2.46 -5.90
CA PHE A 21 0.21 2.21 -6.72
C PHE A 21 1.41 3.01 -6.19
N GLU A 22 1.24 4.30 -5.93
CA GLU A 22 2.29 5.12 -5.31
C GLU A 22 2.65 4.62 -3.89
N CYS A 23 1.67 4.08 -3.15
CA CYS A 23 1.94 3.34 -1.91
C CYS A 23 2.92 2.18 -2.13
N HIS A 24 2.71 1.37 -3.17
CA HIS A 24 3.60 0.26 -3.51
C HIS A 24 5.00 0.76 -3.85
N GLU A 25 5.10 1.71 -4.78
CA GLU A 25 6.40 2.18 -5.30
C GLU A 25 7.27 2.74 -4.18
N VAL A 26 6.73 3.70 -3.39
CA VAL A 26 7.51 4.40 -2.37
C VAL A 26 7.99 3.45 -1.26
N LEU A 27 7.17 2.48 -0.88
CA LEU A 27 7.52 1.56 0.20
C LEU A 27 8.36 0.38 -0.27
N GLU A 28 8.23 -0.04 -1.53
CA GLU A 28 9.10 -1.07 -2.11
C GLU A 28 10.53 -0.57 -2.25
N GLU A 29 10.74 0.67 -2.70
CA GLU A 29 12.05 1.32 -2.75
C GLU A 29 12.70 1.35 -1.36
N TYR A 30 11.98 1.86 -0.36
CA TYR A 30 12.46 1.90 1.02
C TYR A 30 12.76 0.51 1.59
N TRP A 31 11.89 -0.48 1.34
CA TRP A 31 12.10 -1.85 1.81
C TRP A 31 13.38 -2.47 1.24
N LYS A 32 13.68 -2.25 -0.04
CA LYS A 32 14.89 -2.77 -0.69
C LYS A 32 16.17 -2.25 -0.04
N GLU A 33 16.14 -1.06 0.55
CA GLU A 33 17.28 -0.48 1.27
C GLU A 33 17.32 -0.90 2.75
N ALA A 34 16.17 -0.82 3.43
CA ALA A 34 16.10 -1.00 4.88
C ALA A 34 16.15 -2.47 5.33
N ASP A 35 15.62 -3.40 4.53
CA ASP A 35 15.50 -4.82 4.90
C ASP A 35 15.53 -5.73 3.64
N PRO A 36 16.64 -5.68 2.87
CA PRO A 36 16.73 -6.31 1.57
C PRO A 36 16.47 -7.82 1.64
N LYS A 37 15.69 -8.33 0.68
CA LYS A 37 15.35 -9.76 0.51
C LYS A 37 14.51 -10.38 1.64
N ASN A 38 14.18 -9.64 2.70
CA ASN A 38 13.30 -10.14 3.75
C ASN A 38 11.83 -10.09 3.33
N ARG A 39 11.35 -11.19 2.74
CA ARG A 39 9.95 -11.32 2.27
C ARG A 39 8.91 -11.39 3.40
N THR A 40 9.36 -11.58 4.64
CA THR A 40 8.52 -11.57 5.84
C THR A 40 8.58 -10.24 6.60
N SER A 41 9.21 -9.22 6.02
CA SER A 41 9.30 -7.89 6.61
C SER A 41 7.92 -7.25 6.77
N HIS A 42 7.80 -6.42 7.81
CA HIS A 42 6.61 -5.62 8.05
C HIS A 42 6.32 -4.64 6.90
N TRP A 43 7.37 -4.14 6.24
CA TRP A 43 7.24 -3.32 5.03
C TRP A 43 6.56 -4.09 3.89
N VAL A 44 6.92 -5.37 3.69
CA VAL A 44 6.27 -6.24 2.70
C VAL A 44 4.79 -6.45 3.05
N GLY A 45 4.44 -6.53 4.34
CA GLY A 45 3.04 -6.58 4.77
C GLY A 45 2.24 -5.34 4.35
N LEU A 46 2.79 -4.14 4.56
CA LEU A 46 2.17 -2.87 4.16
C LEU A 46 2.11 -2.69 2.63
N ILE A 47 3.13 -3.15 1.89
CA ILE A 47 3.09 -3.18 0.42
C ILE A 47 1.97 -4.09 -0.06
N GLN A 48 1.85 -5.30 0.49
CA GLN A 48 0.80 -6.25 0.14
C GLN A 48 -0.60 -5.71 0.49
N LEU A 49 -0.72 -4.96 1.59
CA LEU A 49 -1.94 -4.27 1.95
C LEU A 49 -2.38 -3.33 0.81
N ALA A 50 -1.50 -2.42 0.37
CA ALA A 50 -1.80 -1.51 -0.73
C ALA A 50 -2.16 -2.26 -2.04
N VAL A 51 -1.38 -3.28 -2.42
CA VAL A 51 -1.65 -4.08 -3.62
C VAL A 51 -2.98 -4.83 -3.54
N GLY A 52 -3.35 -5.32 -2.36
CA GLY A 52 -4.65 -5.96 -2.11
C GLY A 52 -5.81 -4.99 -2.35
N PHE A 53 -5.72 -3.77 -1.82
CA PHE A 53 -6.74 -2.73 -2.05
C PHE A 53 -6.75 -2.21 -3.49
N TYR A 54 -5.61 -2.18 -4.18
CA TYR A 54 -5.55 -1.91 -5.62
C TYR A 54 -6.35 -2.94 -6.43
N HIS A 55 -6.14 -4.24 -6.17
CA HIS A 55 -6.93 -5.30 -6.80
C HIS A 55 -8.41 -5.18 -6.47
N TYR A 56 -8.74 -4.90 -5.21
CA TYR A 56 -10.11 -4.81 -4.76
C TYR A 56 -10.84 -3.67 -5.47
N ARG A 57 -10.23 -2.47 -5.54
CA ARG A 57 -10.78 -1.31 -6.25
C ARG A 57 -11.10 -1.60 -7.71
N ARG A 58 -10.32 -2.46 -8.35
CA ARG A 58 -10.51 -2.85 -9.76
C ARG A 58 -11.48 -4.01 -9.97
N GLY A 59 -12.16 -4.48 -8.91
CA GLY A 59 -13.05 -5.63 -8.98
C GLY A 59 -12.33 -6.97 -9.18
N ASN A 60 -10.99 -7.01 -9.06
CA ASN A 60 -10.24 -8.27 -9.08
C ASN A 60 -10.28 -8.91 -7.68
N LEU A 61 -11.42 -9.48 -7.35
CA LEU A 61 -11.70 -10.06 -6.02
C LEU A 61 -10.73 -11.19 -5.67
N ALA A 62 -10.47 -12.12 -6.60
CA ALA A 62 -9.53 -13.23 -6.38
C ALA A 62 -8.09 -12.74 -6.12
N GLY A 63 -7.65 -11.72 -6.86
CA GLY A 63 -6.35 -11.09 -6.64
C GLY A 63 -6.26 -10.34 -5.31
N ALA A 64 -7.35 -9.66 -4.94
CA ALA A 64 -7.46 -8.93 -3.67
C ALA A 64 -7.38 -9.89 -2.48
N GLU A 65 -8.23 -10.91 -2.45
CA GLU A 65 -8.29 -11.92 -1.39
C GLU A 65 -6.92 -12.60 -1.20
N ARG A 66 -6.32 -13.08 -2.29
CA ARG A 66 -5.01 -13.75 -2.22
C ARG A 66 -3.91 -12.85 -1.65
N THR A 67 -3.95 -11.56 -1.96
CA THR A 67 -2.92 -10.61 -1.55
C THR A 67 -3.14 -10.12 -0.12
N LEU A 68 -4.38 -9.80 0.25
CA LEU A 68 -4.72 -9.40 1.62
C LEU A 68 -4.47 -10.54 2.63
N ASN A 69 -4.72 -11.80 2.24
CA ASN A 69 -4.35 -12.95 3.07
C ASN A 69 -2.83 -13.07 3.32
N LYS A 70 -1.98 -12.62 2.38
CA LYS A 70 -0.53 -12.55 2.60
C LYS A 70 -0.17 -11.36 3.50
N ALA A 71 -0.80 -10.21 3.28
CA ALA A 71 -0.62 -9.02 4.10
C ALA A 71 -0.94 -9.34 5.57
N LEU A 72 -2.09 -9.97 5.83
CA LEU A 72 -2.51 -10.40 7.16
C LEU A 72 -1.47 -11.28 7.84
N LYS A 73 -1.00 -12.34 7.17
CA LYS A 73 0.04 -13.23 7.70
C LYS A 73 1.35 -12.50 8.05
N ASN A 74 1.73 -11.51 7.24
CA ASN A 74 2.93 -10.71 7.52
C ASN A 74 2.71 -9.76 8.70
N ILE A 75 1.54 -9.12 8.80
CA ILE A 75 1.16 -8.23 9.91
C ILE A 75 1.11 -9.02 11.23
N GLU A 76 0.50 -10.21 11.23
CA GLU A 76 0.44 -11.11 12.39
C GLU A 76 1.84 -11.49 12.90
N LYS A 77 2.78 -11.78 11.99
CA LYS A 77 4.17 -12.10 12.36
C LYS A 77 4.94 -10.89 12.90
N ASN A 78 4.49 -9.68 12.59
CA ASN A 78 5.21 -8.44 12.86
C ASN A 78 4.45 -7.46 13.77
N GLN A 79 3.61 -7.94 14.68
CA GLN A 79 2.80 -7.09 15.56
C GLN A 79 3.61 -6.02 16.31
N LYS A 80 4.76 -6.40 16.90
CA LYS A 80 5.63 -5.44 17.59
C LYS A 80 6.18 -4.35 16.66
N ALA A 81 6.44 -4.68 15.38
CA ALA A 81 6.89 -3.70 14.41
C ALA A 81 5.75 -2.75 14.00
N MET A 82 4.52 -3.26 13.84
CA MET A 82 3.33 -2.43 13.59
C MET A 82 3.12 -1.41 14.71
N VAL A 83 3.21 -1.84 15.97
CA VAL A 83 3.08 -0.94 17.13
C VAL A 83 4.17 0.13 17.13
N ARG A 84 5.42 -0.23 16.80
CA ARG A 84 6.52 0.75 16.65
C ARG A 84 6.32 1.72 15.48
N LEU A 85 5.49 1.36 14.50
CA LEU A 85 5.09 2.22 13.40
C LEU A 85 3.85 3.06 13.72
N GLY A 86 3.37 3.04 14.97
CA GLY A 86 2.17 3.76 15.38
C GLY A 86 0.89 3.18 14.78
N ILE A 87 0.84 1.87 14.51
CA ILE A 87 -0.33 1.16 14.00
C ILE A 87 -0.90 0.25 15.10
N ASP A 88 -2.22 0.31 15.29
CA ASP A 88 -2.97 -0.68 16.07
C ASP A 88 -3.05 -2.00 15.29
N ALA A 89 -2.12 -2.90 15.58
CA ALA A 89 -2.00 -4.17 14.88
C ALA A 89 -3.27 -5.04 15.03
N GLY A 90 -3.94 -4.99 16.19
CA GLY A 90 -5.13 -5.79 16.47
C GLY A 90 -6.31 -5.30 15.63
N LYS A 91 -6.61 -4.00 15.70
CA LYS A 91 -7.67 -3.41 14.87
C LYS A 91 -7.42 -3.58 13.38
N LEU A 92 -6.16 -3.45 12.94
CA LEU A 92 -5.84 -3.64 11.52
C LEU A 92 -6.12 -5.08 11.08
N GLN A 93 -5.79 -6.07 11.90
CA GLN A 93 -6.10 -7.48 11.61
C GLN A 93 -7.60 -7.73 11.52
N GLU A 94 -8.38 -7.21 12.48
CA GLU A 94 -9.85 -7.31 12.47
C GLU A 94 -10.43 -6.69 11.20
N MET A 95 -10.01 -5.47 10.84
CA MET A 95 -10.44 -4.81 9.60
C MET A 95 -10.10 -5.61 8.35
N LEU A 96 -8.95 -6.29 8.31
CA LEU A 96 -8.55 -7.12 7.18
C LEU A 96 -9.34 -8.42 7.08
N LEU A 97 -9.67 -9.04 8.20
CA LEU A 97 -10.55 -10.20 8.24
C LEU A 97 -11.94 -9.83 7.74
N ASP A 98 -12.46 -8.68 8.17
CA ASP A 98 -13.76 -8.17 7.73
C ASP A 98 -13.75 -7.85 6.23
N THR A 99 -12.70 -7.19 5.75
CA THR A 99 -12.51 -6.90 4.32
C THR A 99 -12.42 -8.20 3.49
N ALA A 100 -11.72 -9.23 3.99
CA ALA A 100 -11.64 -10.52 3.32
C ALA A 100 -13.03 -11.19 3.23
N ARG A 101 -13.86 -11.09 4.29
CA ARG A 101 -15.25 -11.56 4.24
C ARG A 101 -16.07 -10.80 3.20
N HIS A 102 -15.97 -9.48 3.15
CA HIS A 102 -16.65 -8.67 2.12
C HIS A 102 -16.26 -9.09 0.70
N ILE A 103 -14.96 -9.29 0.45
CA ILE A 103 -14.45 -9.74 -0.86
C ILE A 103 -15.02 -11.12 -1.21
N SER A 104 -15.02 -12.06 -0.26
CA SER A 104 -15.57 -13.42 -0.46
C SER A 104 -17.06 -13.43 -0.79
N GLN A 105 -17.79 -12.42 -0.32
CA GLN A 105 -19.22 -12.22 -0.58
C GLN A 105 -19.50 -11.42 -1.86
N GLY A 106 -18.47 -11.05 -2.62
CA GLY A 106 -18.63 -10.27 -3.85
C GLY A 106 -18.95 -8.80 -3.62
N GLN A 107 -18.78 -8.28 -2.39
CA GLN A 107 -19.12 -6.89 -2.08
C GLN A 107 -18.19 -5.91 -2.81
N PRO A 108 -18.70 -4.77 -3.29
CA PRO A 108 -17.88 -3.78 -3.97
C PRO A 108 -16.82 -3.18 -3.04
N TYR A 109 -15.74 -2.68 -3.62
CA TYR A 109 -14.68 -2.00 -2.90
C TYR A 109 -15.22 -0.86 -2.04
N HIS A 110 -14.68 -0.75 -0.83
CA HIS A 110 -14.77 0.44 0.01
C HIS A 110 -13.38 0.79 0.55
N SER A 111 -13.15 2.07 0.80
CA SER A 111 -11.92 2.52 1.45
C SER A 111 -11.88 2.11 2.91
N ILE A 112 -10.69 1.86 3.43
CA ILE A 112 -10.41 1.70 4.87
C ILE A 112 -9.32 2.68 5.29
N ASN A 113 -9.23 2.96 6.58
CA ASN A 113 -8.12 3.72 7.15
C ASN A 113 -7.28 2.79 8.01
N ILE A 114 -5.96 2.84 7.87
CA ILE A 114 -5.06 2.11 8.76
C ILE A 114 -5.24 2.72 10.16
N PRO A 115 -5.50 1.91 11.21
CA PRO A 115 -5.76 2.44 12.54
C PRO A 115 -4.45 2.92 13.17
N LEU A 116 -4.16 4.21 13.01
CA LEU A 116 -2.99 4.85 13.62
C LEU A 116 -3.25 5.15 15.10
N THR A 117 -2.21 5.03 15.92
CA THR A 117 -2.26 5.21 17.39
C THR A 117 -1.34 6.31 17.90
N ASP A 118 -0.49 6.86 17.04
CA ASP A 118 0.45 7.94 17.40
C ASP A 118 -0.06 9.26 16.81
N ASP A 119 -0.50 10.17 17.69
CA ASP A 119 -1.02 11.49 17.30
C ASP A 119 0.01 12.31 16.51
N SER A 120 1.30 12.22 16.87
CA SER A 120 2.37 12.93 16.16
C SER A 120 2.57 12.41 14.74
N LEU A 121 2.34 11.11 14.52
CA LEU A 121 2.31 10.52 13.18
C LEU A 121 1.09 11.01 12.40
N ILE A 122 -0.08 11.00 13.03
CA ILE A 122 -1.33 11.43 12.40
C ILE A 122 -1.22 12.89 11.93
N GLU A 123 -0.78 13.80 12.81
CA GLU A 123 -0.55 15.20 12.47
C GLU A 123 0.43 15.35 11.31
N LYS A 124 1.54 14.61 11.34
CA LYS A 124 2.54 14.66 10.27
C LYS A 124 1.98 14.21 8.93
N VAL A 125 1.15 13.16 8.90
CA VAL A 125 0.53 12.68 7.66
C VAL A 125 -0.56 13.64 7.21
N GLN A 126 -1.33 14.25 8.12
CA GLN A 126 -2.32 15.27 7.80
C GLN A 126 -1.68 16.49 7.14
N SER A 127 -0.63 17.06 7.73
CA SER A 127 0.11 18.17 7.11
C SER A 127 0.68 17.77 5.75
N ARG A 128 1.20 16.54 5.62
CA ARG A 128 1.69 16.02 4.34
C ARG A 128 0.58 15.92 3.29
N CYS A 129 -0.62 15.50 3.69
CA CYS A 129 -1.79 15.50 2.81
C CYS A 129 -2.12 16.93 2.35
N GLU A 130 -2.19 17.89 3.27
CA GLU A 130 -2.48 19.30 2.96
C GLU A 130 -1.46 19.91 1.99
N GLU A 131 -0.16 19.69 2.24
CA GLU A 131 0.94 20.13 1.35
C GLU A 131 0.79 19.62 -0.09
N ASN A 132 0.17 18.45 -0.28
CA ASN A 132 -0.02 17.82 -1.58
C ASN A 132 -1.45 17.99 -2.11
N GLY A 133 -2.28 18.82 -1.46
CA GLY A 133 -3.66 19.10 -1.87
C GLY A 133 -4.63 17.92 -1.68
N TYR A 134 -4.30 16.98 -0.80
CA TYR A 134 -5.14 15.83 -0.48
C TYR A 134 -5.93 16.07 0.80
N SER A 135 -7.20 15.65 0.81
CA SER A 135 -8.02 15.67 2.02
C SER A 135 -7.79 14.38 2.83
N TRP A 136 -7.43 14.52 4.10
CA TRP A 136 -7.14 13.39 5.00
C TRP A 136 -8.31 12.41 5.10
N CYS A 137 -8.02 11.11 5.00
CA CYS A 137 -8.99 10.01 5.09
C CYS A 137 -10.15 10.09 4.09
N SER A 138 -9.98 10.78 2.96
CA SER A 138 -11.03 10.87 1.93
C SER A 138 -11.36 9.50 1.34
N PRO A 139 -12.63 9.23 0.99
CA PRO A 139 -12.96 8.01 0.25
C PRO A 139 -12.29 8.02 -1.14
N SER A 140 -12.03 6.84 -1.69
CA SER A 140 -11.51 6.74 -3.07
C SER A 140 -12.52 7.32 -4.04
N ASP A 141 -12.05 8.19 -4.93
CA ASP A 141 -12.82 8.61 -6.09
C ASP A 141 -12.84 7.46 -7.12
N LEU A 142 -13.96 6.75 -7.20
CA LEU A 142 -14.16 5.65 -8.15
C LEU A 142 -14.48 6.11 -9.58
N ALA A 143 -14.74 7.40 -9.79
CA ALA A 143 -14.92 7.98 -11.12
C ALA A 143 -13.58 8.37 -11.76
N ASN A 144 -12.52 8.51 -10.95
CA ASN A 144 -11.18 8.85 -11.44
C ASN A 144 -10.48 7.65 -12.11
N SER A 145 -10.68 7.53 -13.42
CA SER A 145 -10.07 6.48 -14.23
C SER A 145 -8.55 6.54 -14.24
N GLU A 146 -7.94 7.71 -14.08
CA GLU A 146 -6.48 7.86 -14.02
C GLU A 146 -5.90 7.27 -12.72
N LEU A 147 -6.58 7.46 -11.58
CA LEU A 147 -6.22 6.82 -10.29
C LEU A 147 -6.41 5.30 -10.33
N ILE A 148 -7.44 4.83 -11.04
CA ILE A 148 -7.77 3.41 -11.16
C ILE A 148 -6.81 2.70 -12.14
N HIS A 149 -6.42 3.38 -13.21
CA HIS A 149 -5.62 2.85 -14.32
C HIS A 149 -4.19 3.41 -14.40
N ARG A 150 -3.70 4.12 -13.37
CA ARG A 150 -2.37 4.78 -13.38
C ARG A 150 -1.24 3.87 -13.87
N HIS A 151 -1.32 2.58 -13.53
CA HIS A 151 -0.37 1.57 -14.02
C HIS A 151 -0.36 1.40 -15.56
N SER A 152 -1.49 1.51 -16.27
CA SER A 152 -1.53 1.42 -17.74
C SER A 152 -1.23 2.74 -18.46
N LEU A 153 -1.33 3.88 -17.76
CA LEU A 153 -1.12 5.22 -18.33
C LEU A 153 0.29 5.77 -18.12
N ARG A 154 1.12 5.13 -17.27
CA ARG A 154 2.54 5.48 -17.16
C ARG A 154 3.24 5.19 -18.49
N ASP A 155 4.02 6.15 -18.98
CA ASP A 155 5.01 5.88 -20.01
C ASP A 155 6.02 4.86 -19.46
N ARG A 156 6.00 3.65 -20.02
CA ARG A 156 6.86 2.52 -19.61
C ARG A 156 8.14 2.44 -20.44
N SER A 157 8.44 3.46 -21.24
CA SER A 157 9.61 3.50 -22.12
C SER A 157 10.91 3.15 -21.38
N GLY A 158 11.12 3.64 -20.15
CA GLY A 158 12.28 3.30 -19.31
C GLY A 158 12.34 1.82 -18.88
N VAL A 159 11.23 1.24 -18.41
CA VAL A 159 11.17 -0.16 -17.94
C VAL A 159 11.30 -1.16 -19.11
N ILE A 160 10.82 -0.79 -20.30
CA ILE A 160 10.98 -1.59 -21.53
C ILE A 160 12.45 -1.54 -22.01
N ALA A 161 13.09 -0.37 -21.94
CA ALA A 161 14.50 -0.21 -22.30
C ALA A 161 15.41 -1.07 -21.38
N GLU A 162 15.19 -1.02 -20.07
CA GLU A 162 15.96 -1.84 -19.11
C GLU A 162 15.76 -3.35 -19.30
N ARG A 163 14.53 -3.79 -19.62
CA ARG A 163 14.25 -5.19 -19.95
C ARG A 163 14.96 -5.64 -21.24
N ASN A 164 15.00 -4.78 -22.26
CA ASN A 164 15.68 -5.09 -23.53
C ASN A 164 17.20 -5.16 -23.37
N ASP A 165 17.78 -4.30 -22.55
CA ASP A 165 19.22 -4.34 -22.23
C ASP A 165 19.60 -5.57 -21.42
N ALA A 166 18.76 -5.97 -20.45
CA ALA A 166 18.96 -7.21 -19.70
C ALA A 166 18.86 -8.47 -20.59
N LEU A 167 18.00 -8.45 -21.62
CA LEU A 167 17.88 -9.53 -22.60
C LEU A 167 19.08 -9.58 -23.57
N ARG A 168 19.63 -8.43 -23.95
CA ARG A 168 20.85 -8.37 -24.79
C ARG A 168 22.09 -8.89 -24.06
N LYS A 169 22.25 -8.55 -22.77
CA LYS A 169 23.36 -9.02 -21.93
C LYS A 169 23.33 -10.53 -21.61
N LYS A 170 22.20 -11.22 -21.82
CA LYS A 170 22.09 -12.68 -21.67
C LYS A 170 22.33 -13.46 -22.96
N ARG A 171 22.43 -12.78 -24.11
CA ARG A 171 22.57 -13.40 -25.44
C ARG A 171 23.92 -13.11 -26.11
N GLY A 172 24.81 -12.40 -25.43
CA GLY A 172 26.23 -12.24 -25.78
C GLY A 172 27.09 -12.85 -24.69
#